data_AF-A0A5B0PPK3-F1
#
_entry.id   AF-A0A5B0PPK3-F1
#
_cell.length_a   1.000
_cell.length_b   1.000
_cell.length_c   1.000
_cell.angle_alpha   90.00
_cell.angle_beta   90.00
_cell.angle_gamma   90.00
#
_symmetry.space_group_name_H-M   'P 1'
#
loop_
_entity.id
_entity.type
_entity.pdbx_description
1 polymer ?
#
loop_
_entity_poly.entity_id
_entity_poly.type
_entity_poly.pdbx_seq_one_letter_code
_entity_poly.pdbx_strand_id
1 'polypeptide(L)'
;MPVKITRQSKAVELPNSIRDLPDELLKNHITGSSVDFYHDRPKDLQVESVLSLVRGENCFVRAGTGFGKTRISEMFFNLYTTKAVVLVLNPLDSLGDDQVKCFLSPPIYMK
;
A
#
# COMPACT_ATOMS: atom_id res chain seq x y z
N MET A 1 -19.67 -6.02 -37.96
CA MET A 1 -18.84 -7.06 -37.30
C MET A 1 -18.33 -6.50 -35.98
N PRO A 2 -18.39 -7.22 -34.85
CA PRO A 2 -17.84 -6.70 -33.60
C PRO A 2 -16.32 -6.83 -33.63
N VAL A 3 -15.63 -5.72 -33.36
CA VAL A 3 -14.17 -5.71 -33.17
C VAL A 3 -13.89 -6.27 -31.78
N LYS A 4 -13.23 -7.44 -31.71
CA LYS A 4 -12.67 -7.96 -30.46
C LYS A 4 -11.46 -7.12 -30.08
N ILE A 5 -11.62 -6.18 -29.15
CA ILE A 5 -10.50 -5.45 -28.54
C ILE A 5 -9.95 -6.33 -27.41
N THR A 6 -9.02 -7.23 -27.72
CA THR A 6 -8.21 -7.90 -26.70
C THR A 6 -7.03 -7.02 -26.34
N ARG A 7 -7.25 -6.02 -25.47
CA ARG A 7 -6.13 -5.44 -24.71
C ARG A 7 -5.84 -6.40 -23.56
N GLN A 8 -4.89 -7.31 -23.76
CA GLN A 8 -4.26 -7.98 -22.61
C GLN A 8 -3.40 -6.93 -21.91
N SER A 9 -3.99 -6.15 -21.01
CA SER A 9 -3.22 -5.29 -20.12
C SER A 9 -2.55 -6.18 -19.08
N LYS A 10 -1.23 -6.30 -19.15
CA LYS A 10 -0.45 -6.91 -18.07
C LYS A 10 -0.69 -6.09 -16.80
N ALA A 11 -1.05 -6.75 -15.69
CA ALA A 11 -1.21 -6.08 -14.41
C ALA A 11 0.13 -5.43 -14.01
N VAL A 12 0.05 -4.29 -13.30
CA VAL A 12 1.26 -3.67 -12.74
C VAL A 12 1.75 -4.56 -11.61
N GLU A 13 2.93 -5.13 -11.78
CA GLU A 13 3.57 -6.00 -10.79
C GLU A 13 4.70 -5.26 -10.09
N LEU A 14 4.92 -5.59 -8.82
CA LEU A 14 6.11 -5.13 -8.11
C LEU A 14 7.37 -5.74 -8.74
N PRO A 15 8.51 -5.04 -8.68
CA PRO A 15 9.79 -5.58 -9.13
C PRO A 15 10.12 -6.91 -8.43
N ASN A 16 10.71 -7.85 -9.18
CA ASN A 16 11.19 -9.12 -8.63
C ASN A 16 12.17 -8.91 -7.46
N SER A 17 12.94 -7.82 -7.49
CA SER A 17 13.85 -7.42 -6.41
C SER A 17 13.17 -7.17 -5.06
N ILE A 18 11.84 -6.99 -5.03
CA ILE A 18 11.04 -6.88 -3.80
C ILE A 18 10.29 -8.19 -3.54
N ARG A 19 9.68 -8.77 -4.59
CA ARG A 19 8.85 -9.98 -4.50
C ARG A 19 9.63 -11.25 -4.15
N ASP A 20 10.92 -11.29 -4.46
CA ASP A 20 11.76 -12.48 -4.21
C ASP A 20 12.63 -12.31 -2.96
N LEU A 21 12.55 -11.18 -2.26
CA LEU A 21 13.25 -11.00 -0.99
C LEU A 21 12.74 -11.99 0.04
N PRO A 22 13.63 -12.59 0.87
CA PRO A 22 13.22 -13.31 2.08
C PRO A 22 12.34 -12.45 2.97
N ASP A 23 11.36 -13.05 3.64
CA ASP A 23 10.34 -12.33 4.42
C ASP A 23 10.95 -11.35 5.44
N GLU A 24 12.00 -11.75 6.17
CA GLU A 24 12.68 -10.87 7.15
C GLU A 24 13.31 -9.64 6.48
N LEU A 25 13.94 -9.80 5.32
CA LEU A 25 14.52 -8.68 4.59
C LEU A 25 13.43 -7.79 3.99
N LEU A 26 12.32 -8.38 3.54
CA LEU A 26 11.19 -7.63 3.02
C LEU A 26 10.49 -6.83 4.13
N LYS A 27 10.28 -7.41 5.32
CA LYS A 27 9.73 -6.69 6.48
C LYS A 27 10.61 -5.51 6.88
N ASN A 28 11.93 -5.68 6.87
CA ASN A 28 12.88 -4.60 7.12
C ASN A 28 12.79 -3.51 6.05
N HIS A 29 12.69 -3.89 4.77
CA HIS A 29 12.56 -2.94 3.67
C HIS A 29 11.25 -2.13 3.76
N ILE A 30 10.12 -2.80 4.01
CA ILE A 30 8.80 -2.17 4.21
C ILE A 30 8.86 -1.21 5.41
N THR A 31 9.47 -1.65 6.51
CA THR A 31 9.62 -0.83 7.72
C THR A 31 10.47 0.40 7.46
N GLY A 32 11.61 0.25 6.79
CA GLY A 32 12.50 1.35 6.42
C GLY A 32 11.79 2.37 5.54
N SER A 33 11.16 1.92 4.45
CA SER A 33 10.39 2.80 3.54
C SER A 33 9.28 3.55 4.27
N SER A 34 8.58 2.89 5.21
CA SER A 34 7.54 3.53 6.02
C SER A 34 8.10 4.56 7.01
N VAL A 35 9.23 4.27 7.66
CA VAL A 35 9.90 5.21 8.58
C VAL A 35 10.43 6.42 7.82
N ASP A 36 11.00 6.23 6.64
CA ASP A 36 11.49 7.34 5.81
C ASP A 36 10.37 8.29 5.38
N PHE A 37 9.16 7.74 5.13
CA PHE A 37 8.01 8.51 4.70
C PHE A 37 7.23 9.18 5.84
N TYR A 38 6.99 8.45 6.95
CA TYR A 38 6.15 8.92 8.06
C TYR A 38 6.93 9.42 9.28
N HIS A 39 8.25 9.19 9.32
CA HIS A 39 9.14 9.52 10.43
C HIS A 39 8.78 8.84 11.77
N ASP A 40 7.97 7.78 11.73
CA ASP A 40 7.61 6.94 12.87
C ASP A 40 7.61 5.45 12.49
N ARG A 41 7.70 4.57 13.48
CA ARG A 41 7.68 3.11 13.24
C ARG A 41 6.26 2.63 12.90
N PRO A 42 6.09 1.82 11.85
CA PRO A 42 4.82 1.13 11.61
C PRO A 42 4.57 0.06 12.67
N LYS A 43 3.30 -0.34 12.81
CA LYS A 43 2.90 -1.47 13.66
C LYS A 43 3.18 -2.78 12.95
N ASP A 44 3.53 -3.82 13.70
CA ASP A 44 3.84 -5.15 13.13
C ASP A 44 2.75 -5.68 12.21
N LEU A 45 1.47 -5.60 12.63
CA LEU A 45 0.35 -6.06 11.80
C LEU A 45 0.20 -5.25 10.50
N GLN A 46 0.61 -3.98 10.45
CA GLN A 46 0.64 -3.23 9.18
C GLN A 46 1.72 -3.78 8.25
N VAL A 47 2.91 -4.08 8.79
CA VAL A 47 4.02 -4.66 8.03
C VAL A 47 3.66 -6.05 7.49
N GLU A 48 3.09 -6.93 8.34
CA GLU A 48 2.63 -8.26 7.93
C GLU A 48 1.55 -8.18 6.85
N SER A 49 0.63 -7.21 6.95
CA SER A 49 -0.40 -7.01 5.93
C SER A 49 0.20 -6.63 4.58
N VAL A 50 1.18 -5.73 4.57
CA VAL A 50 1.89 -5.34 3.34
C VAL A 50 2.70 -6.51 2.77
N LEU A 51 3.35 -7.31 3.63
CA LEU A 51 4.07 -8.51 3.21
C LEU A 51 3.15 -9.47 2.43
N SER A 52 1.99 -9.83 2.99
CA SER A 52 1.01 -10.67 2.29
C SER A 52 0.57 -10.07 0.94
N LEU A 53 0.36 -8.75 0.87
CA LEU A 53 0.01 -8.08 -0.39
C LEU A 53 1.15 -8.17 -1.43
N VAL A 54 2.41 -8.02 -1.02
CA VAL A 54 3.58 -8.18 -1.92
C VAL A 54 3.70 -9.61 -2.44
N ARG A 55 3.32 -10.61 -1.64
CA ARG A 55 3.26 -12.02 -2.05
C ARG A 55 2.08 -12.34 -2.96
N GLY A 56 1.16 -11.39 -3.17
CA GLY A 56 -0.04 -11.59 -3.99
C GLY A 56 -1.13 -12.39 -3.27
N GLU A 57 -1.08 -12.44 -1.93
CA GLU A 57 -2.06 -13.13 -1.11
C GLU A 57 -3.27 -12.25 -0.80
N ASN A 58 -4.41 -12.90 -0.56
CA ASN A 58 -5.58 -12.22 -0.01
C ASN A 58 -5.40 -12.07 1.51
N CYS A 59 -5.42 -10.83 2.00
CA CYS A 59 -5.23 -10.52 3.42
C CYS A 59 -6.52 -9.97 4.06
N PHE A 60 -6.89 -10.46 5.24
CA PHE A 60 -7.98 -9.94 6.06
C PHE A 60 -7.41 -9.34 7.35
N VAL A 61 -7.57 -8.03 7.53
CA VAL A 61 -7.05 -7.31 8.70
C VAL A 61 -8.20 -6.91 9.62
N ARG A 62 -8.27 -7.49 10.81
CA ARG A 62 -9.23 -7.09 11.85
C ARG A 62 -8.62 -6.00 12.73
N ALA A 63 -8.96 -4.74 12.45
CA ALA A 63 -8.43 -3.59 13.18
C ALA A 63 -9.47 -2.50 13.46
N GLY A 64 -9.40 -1.91 14.65
CA GLY A 64 -10.28 -0.83 15.08
C GLY A 64 -10.06 0.50 14.34
N THR A 65 -10.89 1.50 14.65
CA THR A 65 -10.67 2.89 14.21
C THR A 65 -9.39 3.44 14.84
N GLY A 66 -8.69 4.35 14.14
CA GLY A 66 -7.39 4.88 14.59
C GLY A 66 -6.22 3.91 14.50
N PHE A 67 -6.42 2.67 14.03
CA PHE A 67 -5.32 1.73 13.86
C PHE A 67 -4.29 2.18 12.81
N GLY A 68 -4.71 2.98 11.82
CA GLY A 68 -3.90 3.34 10.66
C GLY A 68 -4.06 2.34 9.52
N LYS A 69 -5.30 1.92 9.21
CA LYS A 69 -5.58 1.00 8.09
C LYS A 69 -5.16 1.60 6.74
N THR A 70 -5.37 2.91 6.55
CA THR A 70 -4.93 3.66 5.36
C THR A 70 -3.43 3.54 5.13
N ARG A 71 -2.63 3.55 6.22
CA ARG A 71 -1.18 3.38 6.16
C ARG A 71 -0.76 2.06 5.50
N ILE A 72 -1.56 0.99 5.60
CA ILE A 72 -1.28 -0.28 4.94
C ILE A 72 -1.30 -0.12 3.42
N SER A 73 -2.35 0.52 2.87
CA SER A 73 -2.44 0.78 1.43
C SER A 73 -1.36 1.75 0.95
N GLU A 74 -1.02 2.77 1.74
CA GLU A 74 0.02 3.75 1.39
C GLU A 74 1.42 3.09 1.40
N MET A 75 1.73 2.29 2.41
CA MET A 75 2.98 1.52 2.47
C MET A 75 3.12 0.58 1.28
N PHE A 76 2.04 -0.12 0.89
CA PHE A 76 2.06 -1.01 -0.28
C PHE A 76 2.24 -0.23 -1.59
N PHE A 77 1.54 0.91 -1.75
CA PHE A 77 1.68 1.77 -2.92
C PHE A 77 3.10 2.32 -3.07
N ASN A 78 3.75 2.71 -1.98
CA ASN A 78 5.10 3.28 -1.98
C ASN A 78 6.19 2.29 -2.43
N LEU A 79 5.89 0.98 -2.52
CA LEU A 79 6.83 -0.02 -3.06
C LEU A 79 6.92 0.01 -4.60
N TYR A 80 5.98 0.66 -5.28
CA TYR A 80 5.99 0.78 -6.73
C TYR A 80 6.88 1.94 -7.18
N THR A 81 7.83 1.65 -8.07
CA THR A 81 8.68 2.67 -8.73
C THR A 81 8.08 3.18 -10.05
N THR A 82 6.99 2.56 -10.50
CA THR A 82 6.26 2.92 -11.71
C THR A 82 4.88 3.46 -11.37
N LYS A 83 4.19 4.07 -12.34
CA LYS A 83 2.83 4.57 -12.14
C LYS A 83 1.87 3.39 -11.90
N ALA A 84 1.55 3.15 -10.63
CA ALA A 84 0.56 2.16 -10.19
C ALA A 84 -0.74 2.87 -9.75
N VAL A 85 -1.82 2.09 -9.64
CA VAL A 85 -3.08 2.54 -9.04
C VAL A 85 -3.48 1.53 -7.98
N VAL A 86 -3.65 1.99 -6.74
CA VAL A 86 -4.20 1.20 -5.64
C VAL A 86 -5.60 1.73 -5.35
N LEU A 87 -6.62 0.89 -5.59
CA LEU A 87 -8.01 1.23 -5.32
C LEU A 87 -8.39 0.78 -3.91
N VAL A 88 -8.70 1.73 -3.04
CA VAL A 88 -9.22 1.47 -1.70
C VAL A 88 -10.70 1.79 -1.69
N LEU A 89 -11.54 0.76 -1.52
CA LEU A 89 -12.99 0.92 -1.44
C LEU A 89 -13.39 1.18 0.01
N ASN A 90 -14.06 2.30 0.24
CA ASN A 90 -14.54 2.69 1.55
C ASN A 90 -16.07 2.67 1.59
N PRO A 91 -16.72 1.99 2.56
CA PRO A 91 -18.18 1.89 2.62
C PRO A 91 -18.92 3.19 3.01
N LEU A 92 -18.22 4.23 3.45
CA LEU A 92 -18.83 5.50 3.92
C LEU A 92 -18.13 6.69 3.26
N ASP A 93 -18.89 7.58 2.62
CA ASP A 93 -18.37 8.81 1.98
C ASP A 93 -17.65 9.71 3.00
N SER A 94 -18.19 9.83 4.21
CA SER A 94 -17.57 10.60 5.30
C SER A 94 -16.22 10.04 5.73
N LEU A 95 -16.00 8.74 5.55
CA LEU A 95 -14.72 8.09 5.82
C LEU A 95 -13.76 8.24 4.61
N GLY A 96 -14.30 8.46 3.42
CA GLY A 96 -13.55 8.77 2.20
C GLY A 96 -12.87 10.14 2.28
N ASP A 97 -13.59 11.17 2.74
CA ASP A 97 -13.03 12.53 2.87
C ASP A 97 -11.82 12.60 3.82
N ASP A 98 -11.87 11.86 4.94
CA ASP A 98 -10.75 11.76 5.88
C ASP A 98 -9.55 11.00 5.29
N GLN A 99 -9.80 10.01 4.41
CA GLN A 99 -8.75 9.31 3.68
C GLN A 99 -8.11 10.18 2.59
N VAL A 100 -8.89 10.97 1.87
CA VAL A 100 -8.39 11.88 0.81
C VAL A 100 -7.48 12.96 1.42
N LYS A 101 -7.81 13.47 2.61
CA LYS A 101 -6.89 14.37 3.34
C LYS A 101 -5.55 13.71 3.65
N CYS A 102 -5.52 12.45 4.08
CA CYS A 102 -4.27 11.71 4.30
C CYS A 102 -3.51 11.47 2.99
N PHE A 103 -4.20 11.12 1.90
CA PHE A 103 -3.59 10.82 0.59
C PHE A 103 -2.96 12.04 -0.11
N LEU A 104 -3.47 13.26 0.13
CA LEU A 104 -3.04 14.48 -0.57
C LEU A 104 -2.23 15.45 0.29
N SER A 105 -2.01 15.12 1.57
CA SER A 105 -1.16 15.94 2.43
C SER A 105 0.32 15.54 2.23
N PRO A 106 1.21 16.42 1.75
CA PRO A 106 2.64 16.16 1.85
C PRO A 106 3.02 15.98 3.34
N PRO A 107 4.08 15.21 3.66
CA PRO A 107 4.59 15.12 5.02
C PRO A 107 4.77 16.55 5.52
N ILE A 108 4.12 16.84 6.64
CA ILE A 108 4.03 18.18 7.21
C ILE A 108 5.46 18.72 7.33
N TYR A 109 5.77 19.73 6.51
CA TYR A 109 6.94 20.57 6.67
C TYR A 109 6.92 21.12 8.10
N MET A 110 7.89 20.70 8.93
CA MET A 110 8.27 21.47 10.10
C MET A 110 9.57 22.21 9.81
N LYS A 111 9.46 23.53 10.00
CA LYS A 111 10.51 24.53 10.03
C LYS A 111 11.19 24.50 11.40
#